data_AF-A0A2A2K0Z6-F1
#
_entry.id   AF-A0A2A2K0Z6-F1
#
_cell.length_a   1.000
_cell.length_b   1.000
_cell.length_c   1.000
_cell.angle_alpha   90.00
_cell.angle_beta   90.00
_cell.angle_gamma   90.00
#
_symmetry.space_group_name_H-M   'P 1'
#
loop_
_entity.id
_entity.type
_entity.pdbx_description
1 polymer ?
#
loop_
_entity_poly.entity_id
_entity_poly.type
_entity_poly.pdbx_seq_one_letter_code
_entity_poly.pdbx_strand_id
1 'polypeptide(L)' 'MAGDQLGDFSDLFGAIASPADRRRATDAGAIGEMWGNGWFVLPNPVYGTGLKGGFDDVFPADKRWVDGGAR' A
#
# COMPACT_ATOMS: atom_id res chain seq x y z
N MET A 1 -10.61 12.36 -5.49
CA MET A 1 -9.80 12.55 -4.27
C MET A 1 -8.35 12.29 -4.62
N ALA A 2 -7.44 13.03 -4.02
CA ALA A 2 -6.01 12.80 -4.14
C ALA A 2 -5.38 12.82 -2.74
N GLY A 3 -4.42 11.95 -2.51
CA GLY A 3 -3.81 11.75 -1.20
C GLY A 3 -2.57 10.87 -1.29
N ASP A 4 -1.82 10.80 -0.20
CA ASP A 4 -0.59 10.02 -0.08
C ASP A 4 -0.74 8.87 0.93
N GLN A 5 -1.85 8.83 1.68
CA GLN A 5 -2.18 7.77 2.61
C GLN A 5 -3.52 7.13 2.26
N LEU A 6 -3.67 5.84 2.54
CA LEU A 6 -4.94 5.14 2.30
C LEU A 6 -6.13 5.74 3.08
N GLY A 7 -5.86 6.33 4.25
CA GLY A 7 -6.87 7.02 5.05
C GLY A 7 -7.48 8.25 4.38
N ASP A 8 -6.80 8.85 3.41
CA ASP A 8 -7.31 10.00 2.64
C ASP A 8 -8.48 9.61 1.72
N PHE A 9 -8.65 8.31 1.48
CA PHE A 9 -9.65 7.76 0.59
C PHE A 9 -10.75 7.01 1.33
N SER A 10 -10.44 6.34 2.45
CA SER A 10 -11.43 5.67 3.28
C SER A 10 -10.89 5.31 4.67
N ASP A 11 -11.72 5.54 5.70
CA ASP A 11 -11.45 5.10 7.07
C ASP A 11 -11.41 3.58 7.22
N LEU A 12 -11.98 2.81 6.28
CA LEU A 12 -11.99 1.34 6.31
C LEU A 12 -10.57 0.75 6.41
N PHE A 13 -9.59 1.40 5.80
CA PHE A 13 -8.19 0.95 5.83
C PHE A 13 -7.54 1.10 7.22
N GLY A 14 -8.07 2.00 8.06
CA GLY A 14 -7.61 2.18 9.44
C GLY A 14 -7.97 1.01 10.35
N ALA A 15 -9.04 0.27 10.03
CA ALA A 15 -9.49 -0.88 10.80
C ALA A 15 -8.70 -2.17 10.48
N ILE A 16 -8.01 -2.22 9.34
CA ILE A 16 -7.22 -3.38 8.94
C ILE A 16 -5.84 -3.28 9.58
N ALA A 17 -5.47 -4.20 10.47
CA ALA A 17 -4.20 -4.12 11.19
C ALA A 17 -2.99 -4.49 10.32
N SER A 18 -3.10 -5.59 9.57
CA SER A 18 -2.02 -6.18 8.77
C SER A 18 -1.71 -5.36 7.51
N PRO A 19 -0.45 -4.97 7.25
CA PRO A 19 -0.06 -4.36 5.98
C PRO A 19 -0.39 -5.23 4.77
N ALA A 20 -0.27 -6.55 4.89
CA ALA A 20 -0.60 -7.48 3.80
C ALA A 20 -2.09 -7.51 3.49
N ASP A 21 -2.94 -7.53 4.53
CA ASP A 21 -4.39 -7.52 4.34
C ASP A 21 -4.88 -6.17 3.82
N ARG A 22 -4.22 -5.07 4.23
CA ARG A 22 -4.54 -3.74 3.71
C ARG A 22 -4.24 -3.65 2.21
N ARG A 23 -3.08 -4.18 1.76
CA ARG A 23 -2.76 -4.30 0.33
C ARG A 23 -3.82 -5.09 -0.43
N ARG A 24 -4.23 -6.25 0.10
CA ARG A 24 -5.30 -7.07 -0.51
C ARG A 24 -6.62 -6.31 -0.62
N ALA A 25 -7.01 -5.57 0.40
CA ALA A 25 -8.23 -4.76 0.38
C ALA A 25 -8.15 -3.60 -0.64
N THR A 26 -6.98 -2.97 -0.76
CA THR A 26 -6.70 -1.93 -1.74
C THR A 26 -6.85 -2.42 -3.19
N ASP A 27 -6.49 -3.67 -3.45
CA ASP A 27 -6.54 -4.27 -4.79
C ASP A 27 -7.87 -4.97 -5.12
N ALA A 28 -8.80 -5.05 -4.17
CA ALA A 28 -10.01 -5.87 -4.31
C ALA A 28 -11.23 -5.10 -4.86
N GLY A 29 -11.92 -5.74 -5.82
CA GLY A 29 -13.25 -5.34 -6.27
C GLY A 29 -13.36 -3.86 -6.65
N ALA A 30 -14.45 -3.22 -6.21
CA ALA A 30 -14.74 -1.83 -6.54
C ALA A 30 -13.68 -0.83 -6.05
N ILE A 31 -12.94 -1.14 -4.97
CA ILE A 31 -11.85 -0.28 -4.48
C ILE A 31 -10.72 -0.24 -5.50
N GLY A 32 -10.32 -1.42 -6.02
CA GLY A 32 -9.29 -1.53 -7.05
C GLY A 32 -9.61 -0.71 -8.31
N GLU A 33 -10.90 -0.62 -8.67
CA GLU A 33 -11.38 0.14 -9.82
C GLU A 33 -11.37 1.66 -9.61
N MET A 34 -11.21 2.17 -8.39
CA MET A 34 -11.19 3.61 -8.12
C MET A 34 -9.82 4.25 -8.42
N TRP A 35 -8.74 3.47 -8.34
CA TRP A 35 -7.39 3.99 -8.57
C TRP A 35 -7.21 4.44 -10.02
N GLY A 36 -6.82 5.71 -10.20
CA GLY A 36 -6.78 6.35 -11.52
C GLY A 36 -8.16 6.73 -12.08
N ASN A 37 -9.25 6.36 -11.40
CA ASN A 37 -10.63 6.60 -11.80
C ASN A 37 -11.40 7.29 -10.64
N GLY A 38 -10.95 8.49 -10.30
CA GLY A 38 -11.52 9.29 -9.21
C GLY A 38 -10.68 9.28 -7.93
N TRP A 39 -9.84 8.26 -7.71
CA TRP A 39 -8.83 8.23 -6.63
C TRP A 39 -7.42 8.27 -7.22
N PHE A 40 -6.63 9.27 -6.83
CA PHE A 40 -5.26 9.46 -7.33
C PHE A 40 -4.27 9.47 -6.17
N VAL A 41 -3.47 8.42 -6.07
CA VAL A 41 -2.48 8.26 -4.99
C VAL A 41 -1.13 8.85 -5.40
N LEU A 42 -0.51 9.60 -4.49
CA LEU A 42 0.86 10.09 -4.64
C LEU A 42 1.81 9.20 -3.83
N PRO A 43 2.93 8.72 -4.42
CA PRO A 43 3.91 7.95 -3.67
C PRO A 43 4.56 8.78 -2.56
N ASN A 44 4.54 8.26 -1.33
CA ASN A 44 5.26 8.85 -0.20
C ASN A 44 6.05 7.78 0.59
N PRO A 45 7.36 7.65 0.34
CA PRO A 45 8.22 6.69 1.04
C PRO A 45 8.83 7.23 2.35
N VAL A 46 8.57 8.49 2.72
CA VAL A 46 9.27 9.19 3.81
C VAL A 46 8.56 9.02 5.16
N TYR A 47 7.23 9.01 5.15
CA TYR A 47 6.40 8.86 6.35
C TYR A 47 5.07 8.17 6.02
N GLY A 48 4.30 7.86 7.06
CA GLY A 48 2.91 7.44 6.90
C GLY A 48 2.57 6.14 7.58
N THR A 49 1.31 5.73 7.45
CA THR A 49 0.85 4.44 7.99
C THR A 49 1.39 3.27 7.18
N GLY A 50 1.79 3.49 5.91
CA GLY A 50 2.44 2.48 5.07
C GLY A 50 3.80 2.00 5.56
N LEU A 51 4.46 2.74 6.46
CA LEU A 51 5.75 2.38 7.07
C LEU A 51 5.61 1.75 8.46
N LYS A 52 4.39 1.56 8.97
CA LYS A 52 4.15 0.92 10.27
C LYS A 52 4.24 -0.60 10.12
N GLY A 53 5.09 -1.23 10.94
CA GLY A 53 5.30 -2.68 10.96
C GLY A 53 6.78 -3.03 11.09
N GLY A 54 7.11 -4.33 11.09
CA GLY A 54 8.48 -4.80 10.96
C GLY A 54 9.00 -4.65 9.52
N PHE A 55 10.31 -4.82 9.34
CA PHE A 55 10.95 -4.75 8.02
C PHE A 55 10.32 -5.72 7.02
N ASP A 56 10.05 -6.96 7.42
CA ASP A 56 9.46 -7.98 6.55
C ASP A 56 7.98 -7.71 6.22
N ASP A 57 7.26 -6.97 7.07
CA ASP A 57 5.85 -6.63 6.83
C ASP A 57 5.70 -5.52 5.78
N VAL A 58 6.61 -4.53 5.85
CA VAL A 58 6.66 -3.36 4.95
C VAL A 58 7.34 -3.72 3.64
N PHE A 59 8.46 -4.47 3.70
CA PHE A 59 9.26 -4.90 2.55
C PHE A 59 9.31 -6.43 2.46
N PRO A 60 8.21 -7.11 2.06
CA PRO A 60 8.17 -8.56 1.98
C PRO A 60 9.18 -9.09 0.95
N ALA A 61 9.78 -10.24 1.24
CA ALA A 61 10.93 -10.78 0.50
C ALA A 61 10.67 -10.95 -1.01
N ASP A 62 9.46 -11.37 -1.39
CA ASP A 62 9.04 -11.56 -2.77
C ASP A 62 8.83 -10.25 -3.56
N LYS A 63 8.82 -9.11 -2.86
CA LYS A 63 8.70 -7.76 -3.44
C LYS A 63 9.99 -6.95 -3.35
N ARG A 64 11.04 -7.49 -2.73
CA ARG A 64 12.33 -6.82 -2.65
C ARG A 64 12.98 -6.80 -4.02
N TRP A 65 13.67 -5.69 -4.30
CA TRP A 65 14.52 -5.61 -5.46
C TRP A 65 15.66 -6.65 -5.35
N VAL A 66 15.89 -7.38 -6.43
CA VAL A 66 17.00 -8.33 -6.56
C VAL A 66 17.93 -7.82 -7.66
N ASP A 67 19.22 -7.74 -7.34
CA ASP A 67 20.25 -7.44 -8.34
C ASP A 67 20.29 -8.57 -9.37
N GLY A 68 20.00 -8.26 -10.63
CA GLY A 68 19.97 -9.24 -11.73
C GLY A 68 21.33 -9.87 -12.10
N GLY A 69 22.38 -9.57 -11.33
CA GLY A 69 23.76 -9.99 -11.56
C GLY A 69 24.19 -11.26 -10.82
N ALA A 70 23.37 -11.81 -9.93
CA ALA A 70 23.68 -13.08 -9.27
C ALA A 70 23.23 -14.26 -10.14
N ARG A 71 24.14 -14.76 -10.98
CA ARG A 71 24.15 -16.15 -11.47
C ARG A 71 25.34 -16.87 -10.86
#